data_AF-A0AAU1G1R0-F1
#
_entry.id   AF-A0AAU1G1R0-F1
#
_cell.length_a   1.000
_cell.length_b   1.000
_cell.length_c   1.000
_cell.angle_alpha   90.00
_cell.angle_beta   90.00
_cell.angle_gamma   90.00
#
_symmetry.space_group_name_H-M   'P 1'
#
loop_
_entity.id
_entity.type
_entity.pdbx_description
1 polymer ?
#
loop_
_entity_poly.entity_id
_entity_poly.type
_entity_poly.pdbx_seq_one_letter_code
_entity_poly.pdbx_strand_id
1 'polypeptide(L)' 'MELIRTGFEEIVTDDSFGPAEYERLTDIEFPDRETLNAYLRAMYDYLFNDGPEQPMPPG' A
#
# COMPACT_ATOMS: atom_id res chain seq x y z
N MET A 1 -8.22 -3.50 -16.00
CA MET A 1 -6.91 -3.07 -15.47
C MET A 1 -7.02 -1.68 -14.85
N GLU A 2 -7.58 -0.67 -15.54
CA GLU A 2 -7.72 0.69 -14.97
C GLU A 2 -8.47 0.76 -13.62
N LEU A 3 -9.56 0.00 -13.44
CA LEU A 3 -10.31 0.01 -12.18
C LEU A 3 -9.48 -0.43 -10.95
N ILE A 4 -8.53 -1.36 -11.13
CA ILE A 4 -7.65 -1.82 -10.04
C ILE A 4 -6.64 -0.72 -9.71
N ARG A 5 -6.10 -0.03 -10.74
CA ARG A 5 -5.16 1.08 -10.58
C ARG A 5 -5.79 2.28 -9.86
N THR A 6 -6.98 2.70 -10.31
CA THR A 6 -7.71 3.82 -9.71
C THR A 6 -8.14 3.52 -8.28
N GLY A 7 -8.66 2.32 -8.01
CA GLY A 7 -9.01 1.94 -6.64
C GLY A 7 -7.81 1.88 -5.70
N PHE A 8 -6.62 1.51 -6.21
CA PHE A 8 -5.40 1.55 -5.43
C PHE A 8 -4.95 2.99 -5.13
N GLU A 9 -5.00 3.88 -6.12
CA GLU A 9 -4.69 5.31 -5.94
C GLU A 9 -5.61 5.98 -4.91
N GLU A 10 -6.90 5.64 -4.92
CA GLU A 10 -7.86 6.13 -3.94
C GLU A 10 -7.45 5.72 -2.52
N ILE A 11 -7.09 4.46 -2.29
CA ILE A 11 -6.64 3.98 -0.97
C ILE A 11 -5.32 4.64 -0.53
N VAL A 12 -4.38 4.86 -1.46
CA VAL A 12 -3.08 5.52 -1.16
C VAL A 12 -3.26 7.00 -0.82
N THR A 13 -4.27 7.65 -1.39
CA THR A 13 -4.54 9.08 -1.18
C THR A 13 -5.57 9.35 -0.08
N ASP A 14 -6.27 8.31 0.39
CA ASP A 14 -7.22 8.40 1.49
C ASP A 14 -6.51 8.65 2.83
N ASP A 15 -6.82 9.80 3.44
CA ASP A 15 -6.24 10.18 4.72
C ASP A 15 -6.78 9.42 5.94
N SER A 16 -7.89 8.72 5.77
CA SER A 16 -8.51 7.87 6.80
C SER A 16 -7.96 6.44 6.80
N PHE A 17 -7.30 6.02 5.71
CA PHE A 17 -6.69 4.70 5.60
C PHE A 17 -5.33 4.68 6.31
N GLY A 18 -5.15 3.72 7.23
CA GLY A 18 -4.00 3.66 8.11
C GLY A 18 -3.66 2.24 8.59
N PRO A 19 -2.61 2.09 9.43
CA PRO A 19 -2.10 0.79 9.86
C PRO A 19 -3.16 -0.17 10.39
N ALA A 20 -4.03 0.29 11.30
CA ALA A 20 -5.08 -0.55 11.88
C ALA A 20 -6.13 -1.02 10.87
N GLU A 21 -6.40 -0.27 9.80
CA GLU A 21 -7.29 -0.73 8.74
C GLU A 21 -6.61 -1.82 7.91
N TYR A 22 -5.37 -1.55 7.51
CA TYR A 22 -4.58 -2.46 6.69
C TYR A 22 -4.29 -3.79 7.40
N GLU A 23 -3.93 -3.74 8.69
CA GLU A 23 -3.69 -4.89 9.54
C GLU A 23 -4.93 -5.79 9.63
N ARG A 24 -6.13 -5.20 9.86
CA ARG A 24 -7.38 -5.98 9.88
C ARG A 24 -7.69 -6.70 8.58
N LEU A 25 -7.19 -6.21 7.45
CA LEU A 25 -7.40 -6.80 6.13
C LEU A 25 -6.33 -7.83 5.74
N THR A 26 -5.12 -7.74 6.31
CA THR A 26 -3.93 -8.44 5.80
C THR A 26 -3.11 -9.19 6.84
N ASP A 27 -3.37 -8.94 8.14
CA ASP A 27 -2.56 -9.41 9.28
C ASP A 27 -1.12 -8.87 9.29
N ILE A 28 -0.86 -7.79 8.55
CA ILE A 28 0.45 -7.12 8.49
C ILE A 28 0.41 -5.85 9.35
N GLU A 29 1.26 -5.81 10.36
CA GLU A 29 1.43 -4.64 11.24
C GLU A 29 2.37 -3.61 10.63
N PHE A 30 2.07 -2.33 10.82
CA PHE A 30 2.95 -1.21 10.47
C PHE A 30 3.15 -0.29 11.69
N PRO A 31 4.38 0.19 11.94
CA PRO A 31 4.68 0.98 13.14
C PRO A 31 4.02 2.37 13.11
N ASP A 32 3.84 2.92 11.90
CA ASP A 32 3.22 4.21 11.68
C ASP A 32 2.66 4.31 10.26
N ARG A 33 1.91 5.39 10.03
CA ARG A 33 1.25 5.66 8.75
C ARG A 33 2.23 6.03 7.65
N GLU A 34 3.39 6.60 7.98
CA GLU A 34 4.42 6.95 7.00
C GLU A 34 5.01 5.68 6.38
N THR A 35 5.31 4.67 7.20
CA THR A 35 5.82 3.35 6.81
C THR A 35 4.81 2.60 5.94
N LEU A 36 3.52 2.62 6.31
CA LEU A 36 2.45 2.05 5.49
C LEU A 36 2.37 2.74 4.12
N ASN A 37 2.37 4.07 4.09
CA ASN A 37 2.29 4.84 2.83
C ASN A 37 3.49 4.57 1.91
N ALA A 38 4.70 4.47 2.48
CA ALA A 38 5.90 4.13 1.72
C ALA A 38 5.78 2.74 1.07
N TYR A 39 5.29 1.75 1.84
CA TYR A 39 5.05 0.40 1.34
C TYR A 39 3.98 0.36 0.24
N LEU A 40 2.83 1.01 0.44
CA LEU A 40 1.76 1.03 -0.57
C LEU A 40 2.21 1.70 -1.87
N ARG A 41 3.02 2.78 -1.79
CA ARG A 41 3.59 3.43 -2.98
C ARG A 41 4.55 2.50 -3.72
N ALA A 42 5.43 1.81 -3.01
CA ALA A 42 6.32 0.82 -3.62
C ALA A 42 5.52 -0.34 -4.26
N MET A 43 4.40 -0.74 -3.65
CA MET A 43 3.55 -1.79 -4.19
C MET A 43 2.83 -1.31 -5.46
N TYR A 44 2.35 -0.07 -5.47
CA TYR A 44 1.79 0.56 -6.65
C TYR A 44 2.81 0.59 -7.81
N ASP A 45 4.05 0.99 -7.54
CA ASP A 45 5.10 1.02 -8.55
C ASP A 45 5.43 -0.37 -9.09
N TYR A 46 5.51 -1.38 -8.21
CA TYR A 46 5.70 -2.78 -8.60
C TYR A 46 4.56 -3.30 -9.50
N LEU A 47 3.30 -2.99 -9.16
CA LEU A 47 2.12 -3.48 -9.88
C LEU A 47 1.85 -2.75 -11.21
N PHE A 48 2.22 -1.47 -11.32
CA PHE A 48 1.75 -0.61 -12.43
C PHE A 48 2.85 0.15 -13.19
N ASN A 49 4.07 0.25 -12.65
CA ASN A 49 5.14 1.09 -13.22
C ASN A 49 6.44 0.29 -13.50
N ASP A 50 6.33 -1.02 -13.74
CA ASP A 50 7.47 -1.92 -13.98
C ASP A 50 8.55 -1.86 -12.87
N GLY A 51 8.12 -1.64 -11.62
CA GLY A 51 9.01 -1.62 -10.46
C GLY A 51 9.80 -2.93 -10.34
N PRO A 52 11.11 -2.88 -10.03
CA PRO A 52 12.02 -4.02 -10.24
C PRO A 52 11.76 -5.20 -9.29
N GLU A 53 11.26 -4.97 -8.08
CA GLU A 53 11.05 -6.00 -7.06
C GLU A 53 9.80 -5.73 -6.22
N GLN A 54 9.13 -6.80 -5.78
CA GLN A 54 7.99 -6.71 -4.86
C GLN A 54 8.49 -6.18 -3.50
N PRO A 55 7.90 -5.11 -2.95
CA PRO A 55 8.32 -4.60 -1.64
C PRO A 55 7.93 -5.60 -0.55
N MET A 56 8.80 -5.74 0.45
CA MET A 56 8.53 -6.54 1.62
C MET A 56 7.83 -5.68 2.68
N PRO A 57 6.75 -6.18 3.31
CA PRO A 57 6.19 -5.51 4.47
C PRO A 57 7.20 -5.48 5.63
N PRO A 58 7.09 -4.53 6.57
CA PRO A 58 7.79 -4.61 7.83
C PRO A 58 7.40 -5.91 8.53
N GLY A 59 8.40 -6.60 9.09
CA GLY A 59 8.24 -7.91 9.72
C GLY A 59 7.80 -7.85 11.16
#